data_AF-A0A847CV03-F1
#
_entry.id   AF-A0A847CV03-F1
#
_cell.length_a   1.000
_cell.length_b   1.000
_cell.length_c   1.000
_cell.angle_alpha   90.00
_cell.angle_beta   90.00
_cell.angle_gamma   90.00
#
_symmetry.space_group_name_H-M   'P 1'
#
loop_
_entity.id
_entity.type
_entity.pdbx_description
1 polymer ?
#
loop_
_entity_poly.entity_id
_entity_poly.type
_entity_poly.pdbx_seq_one_letter_code
_entity_poly.pdbx_strand_id
1 'polypeptide(L)'
;YESYKRKYKTKGKSWYEYQHAKRGTSWKSKLQFDIDRMLKQAKDWEDFLRRMDELGYEVKHGKYIAFRHKDKQRFTRAKTIGDDYTEERLKERLSENIQVNHSRVKQRVGKVIDIKNNAKAKSSKGYEFWAKKHNLKTMADSVIAIRELGINSKQELEFQIQKSAEERQTILDKIKIIESKMDKLSETMEQVETIRQYREHYKYHKANPDDEKFSKEYSAELKLYTVASKSIMASYQTVPKSKDILEELDQLQEKKNNLMQEYSNSNNLFCELVQYKKNYENYMNKEVER
;
A
#
# COMPACT_ATOMS: atom_id res chain seq x y z
N TYR A 1 -21.19 11.61 6.74
CA TYR A 1 -20.06 12.54 6.65
C TYR A 1 -18.95 12.25 7.66
N GLU A 2 -19.21 12.11 8.96
CA GLU A 2 -18.16 11.74 9.95
C GLU A 2 -17.44 10.43 9.61
N SER A 3 -18.16 9.39 9.18
CA SER A 3 -17.56 8.12 8.72
C SER A 3 -16.66 8.32 7.49
N TYR A 4 -17.08 9.16 6.54
CA TYR A 4 -16.27 9.55 5.40
C TYR A 4 -14.98 10.27 5.84
N LYS A 5 -15.10 11.24 6.76
CA LYS A 5 -13.94 11.96 7.29
C LYS A 5 -12.92 11.03 7.93
N ARG A 6 -13.38 10.05 8.71
CA ARG A 6 -12.51 9.08 9.37
C ARG A 6 -11.77 8.18 8.38
N LYS A 7 -12.47 7.70 7.34
CA LYS A 7 -11.93 6.72 6.37
C LYS A 7 -11.09 7.37 5.27
N TYR A 8 -11.55 8.49 4.71
CA TYR A 8 -11.02 9.06 3.46
C TYR A 8 -10.41 10.45 3.64
N LYS A 9 -10.90 11.23 4.60
CA LYS A 9 -10.36 12.57 4.92
C LYS A 9 -9.46 12.48 6.15
N THR A 10 -8.41 11.66 6.10
CA THR A 10 -7.38 11.67 7.13
C THR A 10 -6.84 13.10 7.25
N LYS A 11 -6.98 13.71 8.44
CA LYS A 11 -6.14 14.86 8.80
C LYS A 11 -4.72 14.40 8.50
N GLY A 12 -3.98 15.17 7.69
CA GLY A 12 -2.56 14.89 7.47
C GLY A 12 -1.92 14.56 8.82
N LYS A 13 -1.09 13.50 8.85
CA LYS A 13 -0.42 13.02 10.07
C LYS A 13 -0.05 14.24 10.92
N SER A 14 -0.45 14.28 12.18
CA SER A 14 -0.11 15.39 13.10
C SER A 14 1.35 15.75 12.89
N TRP A 15 1.72 17.03 12.86
CA TRP A 15 3.12 17.45 12.70
C TRP A 15 4.06 16.63 13.61
N TYR A 16 3.59 16.30 14.83
CA TYR A 16 4.25 15.39 15.76
C TYR A 16 4.40 13.95 15.21
N GLU A 17 3.33 13.32 14.70
CA GLU A 17 3.38 11.98 14.09
C GLU A 17 4.19 11.96 12.77
N TYR A 18 4.15 13.03 11.97
CA TYR A 18 4.94 13.20 10.75
C TYR A 18 6.44 13.40 11.07
N GLN A 19 6.76 14.27 12.05
CA GLN A 19 8.13 14.52 12.49
C GLN A 19 8.73 13.29 13.18
N HIS A 20 7.94 12.56 13.97
CA HIS A 20 8.38 11.30 14.57
C HIS A 20 8.51 10.18 13.53
N ALA A 21 7.65 10.11 12.51
CA ALA A 21 7.85 9.18 11.40
C ALA A 21 9.12 9.52 10.59
N LYS A 22 9.39 10.81 10.34
CA LYS A 22 10.58 11.31 9.65
C LYS A 22 11.88 11.12 10.46
N ARG A 23 11.78 11.16 11.80
CA ARG A 23 12.87 10.88 12.75
C ARG A 23 12.96 9.40 13.18
N GLY A 24 12.11 8.51 12.67
CA GLY A 24 12.06 7.09 13.07
C GLY A 24 11.62 6.81 14.52
N THR A 25 11.03 7.80 15.20
CA THR A 25 10.62 7.76 16.62
C THR A 25 9.11 7.64 16.83
N SER A 26 8.33 7.45 15.75
CA SER A 26 6.87 7.28 15.84
C SER A 26 6.55 5.95 16.50
N TRP A 27 6.04 6.02 17.73
CA TRP A 27 5.71 4.84 18.52
C TRP A 27 4.66 3.95 17.85
N LYS A 28 3.62 4.55 17.27
CA LYS A 28 2.59 3.82 16.54
C LYS A 28 3.15 3.16 15.28
N SER A 29 4.01 3.86 14.54
CA SER A 29 4.64 3.30 13.34
C SER A 29 5.64 2.20 13.67
N LYS A 30 6.37 2.32 14.79
CA LYS A 30 7.26 1.27 15.30
C LYS A 30 6.45 0.03 15.70
N LEU A 31 5.37 0.20 16.45
CA LEU A 31 4.46 -0.89 16.81
C LEU A 31 3.81 -1.54 15.58
N GLN A 32 3.35 -0.76 14.60
CA GLN A 32 2.85 -1.29 13.31
C GLN A 32 3.90 -2.13 12.60
N PHE A 33 5.12 -1.61 12.49
CA PHE A 33 6.23 -2.29 11.85
C PHE A 33 6.61 -3.59 12.57
N ASP A 34 6.69 -3.56 13.90
CA ASP A 34 7.02 -4.73 14.71
C ASP A 34 5.91 -5.80 14.62
N ILE A 35 4.63 -5.40 14.68
CA ILE A 35 3.49 -6.29 14.45
C ILE A 35 3.59 -6.92 13.06
N ASP A 36 3.70 -6.14 11.99
CA ASP A 36 3.76 -6.64 10.62
C ASP A 36 4.98 -7.55 10.37
N ARG A 37 6.11 -7.24 11.01
CA ARG A 37 7.33 -8.05 10.91
C ARG A 37 7.17 -9.39 11.62
N MET A 38 6.62 -9.40 12.84
CA MET A 38 6.41 -10.63 13.60
C MET A 38 5.31 -11.49 12.99
N LEU A 39 4.24 -10.87 12.49
CA LEU A 39 3.14 -11.59 11.83
C LEU A 39 3.57 -12.35 10.56
N LYS A 40 4.63 -11.90 9.88
CA LYS A 40 5.21 -12.60 8.72
C LYS A 40 6.06 -13.81 9.12
N GLN A 41 6.61 -13.80 10.33
CA GLN A 41 7.54 -14.83 10.83
C GLN A 41 6.87 -15.84 11.74
N ALA A 42 5.73 -15.47 12.33
CA ALA A 42 4.97 -16.32 13.23
C ALA A 42 4.37 -17.53 12.50
N LYS A 43 4.47 -18.68 13.15
CA LYS A 43 3.89 -19.94 12.66
C LYS A 43 2.42 -20.10 13.03
N ASP A 44 2.02 -19.48 14.14
CA ASP A 44 0.69 -19.52 14.71
C ASP A 44 0.52 -18.31 15.66
N TRP A 45 -0.69 -18.15 16.19
CA TRP A 45 -1.03 -16.98 17.00
C TRP A 45 -0.23 -16.90 18.30
N GLU A 46 0.09 -18.05 18.90
CA GLU A 46 0.88 -18.12 20.12
C GLU A 46 2.34 -17.77 19.86
N ASP A 47 2.93 -18.23 18.75
CA ASP A 47 4.25 -17.86 18.29
C ASP A 47 4.35 -16.36 17.99
N PHE A 48 3.30 -15.76 17.41
CA PHE A 48 3.23 -14.31 17.24
C PHE A 48 3.31 -13.57 18.58
N LEU A 49 2.50 -13.97 19.57
CA LEU A 49 2.47 -13.34 20.89
C LEU A 49 3.81 -13.50 21.62
N ARG A 50 4.40 -14.71 21.58
CA ARG A 50 5.73 -14.96 22.15
C ARG A 50 6.80 -14.08 21.53
N ARG A 51 6.80 -13.94 20.19
CA ARG A 51 7.75 -13.07 19.49
C ARG A 51 7.58 -11.59 19.82
N MET A 52 6.34 -11.15 20.05
CA MET A 52 6.08 -9.80 20.53
C MET A 52 6.63 -9.60 21.94
N ASP A 53 6.48 -10.59 22.82
CA ASP A 53 7.05 -10.58 24.17
C ASP A 53 8.60 -10.57 24.15
N GLU A 54 9.23 -11.37 23.28
CA GLU A 54 10.68 -11.36 23.05
C GLU A 54 11.20 -9.99 22.55
N LEU A 55 10.40 -9.27 21.77
CA LEU A 55 10.67 -7.90 21.36
C LEU A 55 10.46 -6.87 22.49
N GLY A 56 10.05 -7.31 23.68
CA GLY A 56 9.85 -6.49 24.87
C GLY A 56 8.46 -5.87 24.95
N TYR A 57 7.46 -6.44 24.25
CA TYR A 57 6.07 -6.01 24.33
C TYR A 57 5.25 -6.90 25.24
N GLU A 58 4.72 -6.31 26.31
CA GLU A 58 3.58 -6.89 27.03
C GLU A 58 2.30 -6.76 26.21
N VAL A 59 1.57 -7.87 26.14
CA VAL A 59 0.27 -7.96 25.48
C VAL A 59 -0.83 -8.10 26.52
N LYS A 60 -1.86 -7.26 26.44
CA LYS A 60 -3.05 -7.35 27.27
C LYS A 60 -4.26 -7.76 26.42
N HIS A 61 -4.91 -8.84 26.83
CA HIS A 61 -6.16 -9.32 26.24
C HIS A 61 -7.36 -8.68 26.96
N GLY A 62 -8.34 -8.24 26.18
CA GLY A 62 -9.57 -7.60 26.63
C GLY A 62 -10.49 -7.43 25.43
N LYS A 63 -11.44 -6.48 25.44
CA LYS A 63 -12.29 -6.22 24.26
C LYS A 63 -11.48 -5.90 22.98
N TYR A 64 -10.31 -5.30 23.14
CA TYR A 64 -9.34 -5.11 22.06
C TYR A 64 -7.95 -5.42 22.58
N ILE A 65 -7.17 -6.19 21.84
CA ILE A 65 -5.77 -6.46 22.14
C ILE A 65 -4.99 -5.14 22.26
N ALA A 66 -4.10 -5.05 23.25
CA ALA A 66 -3.31 -3.87 23.51
C ALA A 66 -1.84 -4.23 23.78
N PHE A 67 -0.93 -3.42 23.26
CA PHE A 67 0.51 -3.65 23.33
C PHE A 67 1.20 -2.54 24.12
N ARG A 68 2.15 -2.91 24.98
CA ARG A 68 3.01 -1.99 25.74
C ARG A 68 4.44 -2.48 25.67
N HIS A 69 5.35 -1.64 25.20
CA HIS A 69 6.77 -1.97 25.29
C HIS A 69 7.31 -1.62 26.67
N LYS A 70 8.31 -2.37 27.14
CA LYS A 70 8.99 -2.17 28.43
C LYS A 70 9.42 -0.71 28.70
N ASP A 71 9.83 0.02 27.66
CA ASP A 71 10.26 1.43 27.76
C ASP A 71 9.07 2.43 27.79
N LYS A 72 7.83 1.96 27.91
CA LYS A 72 6.61 2.79 27.86
C LYS A 72 5.69 2.51 29.04
N GLN A 73 5.12 3.59 29.58
CA GLN A 73 4.21 3.51 30.72
C GLN A 73 2.79 3.06 30.35
N ARG A 74 2.33 3.31 29.11
CA ARG A 74 0.93 3.11 28.70
C ARG A 74 0.78 2.06 27.59
N PHE A 75 -0.32 1.31 27.64
CA PHE A 75 -0.75 0.39 26.58
C PHE A 75 -1.36 1.15 25.41
N THR A 76 -1.05 0.70 24.18
CA THR A 76 -1.71 1.13 22.95
C THR A 76 -2.68 0.05 22.51
N ARG A 77 -3.98 0.37 22.42
CA ARG A 77 -4.98 -0.54 21.86
C ARG A 77 -4.78 -0.67 20.36
N ALA A 78 -4.85 -1.89 19.83
CA ALA A 78 -4.59 -2.16 18.43
C ALA A 78 -5.62 -1.47 17.51
N LYS A 79 -6.88 -1.33 17.94
CA LYS A 79 -7.89 -0.55 17.20
C LYS A 79 -7.51 0.93 16.97
N THR A 80 -6.66 1.50 17.82
CA THR A 80 -6.21 2.90 17.70
C THR A 80 -5.12 3.04 16.64
N ILE A 81 -4.54 1.92 16.22
CA ILE A 81 -3.53 1.82 15.17
C ILE A 81 -4.20 1.82 13.79
N GLY A 82 -5.31 1.09 13.67
CA GLY A 82 -6.16 1.01 12.48
C GLY A 82 -7.09 -0.20 12.55
N ASP A 83 -8.10 -0.22 11.68
CA ASP A 83 -9.05 -1.33 11.61
C ASP A 83 -8.39 -2.64 11.12
N ASP A 84 -7.30 -2.55 10.35
CA ASP A 84 -6.49 -3.71 9.91
C ASP A 84 -5.64 -4.36 11.02
N TYR A 85 -5.66 -3.78 12.22
CA TYR A 85 -4.89 -4.23 13.38
C TYR A 85 -5.78 -4.78 14.50
N THR A 86 -7.07 -5.06 14.23
CA THR A 86 -7.88 -5.80 15.19
C THR A 86 -7.38 -7.23 15.34
N GLU A 87 -7.70 -7.86 16.46
CA GLU A 87 -7.28 -9.24 16.72
C GLU A 87 -7.79 -10.21 15.64
N GLU A 88 -9.04 -10.03 15.17
CA GLU A 88 -9.57 -10.87 14.09
C GLU A 88 -8.77 -10.69 12.79
N ARG A 89 -8.48 -9.44 12.40
CA ARG A 89 -7.71 -9.14 11.18
C ARG A 89 -6.28 -9.63 11.26
N LEU A 90 -5.63 -9.52 12.42
CA LEU A 90 -4.27 -10.04 12.61
C LEU A 90 -4.24 -11.57 12.52
N LYS A 91 -5.23 -12.28 13.07
CA LYS A 91 -5.36 -13.74 12.94
C LYS A 91 -5.64 -14.16 11.49
N GLU A 92 -6.50 -13.44 10.78
CA GLU A 92 -6.77 -13.66 9.36
C GLU A 92 -5.49 -13.51 8.51
N ARG A 93 -4.79 -12.38 8.64
CA ARG A 93 -3.52 -12.13 7.95
C ARG A 93 -2.43 -13.15 8.29
N LEU A 94 -2.41 -13.65 9.53
CA LEU A 94 -1.50 -14.70 9.93
C LEU A 94 -1.81 -16.03 9.23
N SER A 95 -3.10 -16.40 9.16
CA SER A 95 -3.53 -17.60 8.45
C SER A 95 -3.19 -17.53 6.95
N GLU A 96 -3.40 -16.37 6.31
CA GLU A 96 -2.99 -16.12 4.93
C GLU A 96 -1.47 -16.26 4.75
N ASN A 97 -0.67 -15.67 5.66
CA ASN A 97 0.79 -15.80 5.63
C ASN A 97 1.24 -17.25 5.77
N ILE A 98 0.60 -18.05 6.62
CA ILE A 98 0.93 -19.47 6.81
C ILE A 98 0.63 -20.27 5.53
N GLN A 99 -0.52 -20.05 4.91
CA GLN A 99 -0.89 -20.66 3.62
C GLN A 99 0.08 -20.26 2.49
N VAL A 100 0.50 -19.00 2.48
CA VAL A 100 1.49 -18.46 1.53
C VAL A 100 2.91 -18.96 1.83
N ASN A 101 3.27 -19.21 3.09
CA ASN A 101 4.61 -19.70 3.47
C ASN A 101 4.76 -21.20 3.22
N HIS A 102 3.70 -22.01 3.39
CA HIS A 102 3.70 -23.42 2.99
C HIS A 102 3.83 -23.62 1.48
N SER A 103 3.44 -22.62 0.67
CA SER A 103 3.62 -22.62 -0.79
C SER A 103 4.91 -21.92 -1.27
N ARG A 104 5.75 -21.36 -0.37
CA ARG A 104 6.96 -20.60 -0.73
C ARG A 104 8.23 -21.19 -0.13
N VAL A 105 8.64 -22.34 -0.66
CA VAL A 105 10.08 -22.49 -0.94
C VAL A 105 10.34 -21.78 -2.27
N LYS A 106 10.25 -20.45 -2.29
CA LYS A 106 10.75 -19.68 -3.45
C LYS A 106 12.26 -19.81 -3.44
N GLN A 107 12.82 -20.67 -4.29
CA GLN A 107 14.21 -20.54 -4.70
C GLN A 107 14.36 -19.21 -5.42
N ARG A 108 14.56 -18.12 -4.67
CA ARG A 108 14.92 -16.83 -5.27
C ARG A 108 16.31 -17.00 -5.85
N VAL A 109 16.39 -17.02 -7.17
CA VAL A 109 17.67 -17.02 -7.86
C VAL A 109 18.46 -15.78 -7.45
N GLY A 110 19.73 -15.98 -7.10
CA GLY A 110 20.62 -14.91 -6.67
C GLY A 110 20.92 -13.89 -7.78
N LYS A 111 21.73 -12.88 -7.45
CA LYS A 111 22.28 -11.93 -8.43
C LYS A 111 23.70 -12.31 -8.80
N VAL A 112 24.01 -12.32 -10.09
CA VAL A 112 25.39 -12.45 -10.57
C VAL A 112 26.22 -11.25 -10.09
N ILE A 113 27.41 -11.53 -9.57
CA ILE A 113 28.40 -10.55 -9.11
C ILE A 113 29.24 -10.09 -10.30
N ASP A 114 29.31 -8.78 -10.51
CA ASP A 114 30.23 -8.19 -11.48
C ASP A 114 31.68 -8.25 -10.96
N ILE A 115 32.38 -9.31 -11.33
CA ILE A 115 33.77 -9.54 -10.92
C ILE A 115 34.70 -8.44 -11.46
N LYS A 116 34.44 -7.89 -12.66
CA LYS A 116 35.31 -6.88 -13.29
C LYS A 116 35.31 -5.56 -12.52
N ASN A 117 34.19 -5.21 -11.87
CA ASN A 117 34.06 -3.95 -11.13
C ASN A 117 34.04 -4.11 -9.60
N ASN A 118 34.06 -5.34 -9.07
CA ASN A 118 34.00 -5.57 -7.63
C ASN A 118 35.39 -5.42 -6.96
N ALA A 119 35.53 -4.43 -6.08
CA ALA A 119 36.79 -4.17 -5.35
C ALA A 119 37.30 -5.39 -4.55
N LYS A 120 36.40 -6.15 -3.90
CA LYS A 120 36.77 -7.36 -3.15
C LYS A 120 37.26 -8.48 -4.06
N ALA A 121 36.68 -8.60 -5.26
CA ALA A 121 37.12 -9.58 -6.24
C ALA A 121 38.48 -9.22 -6.86
N LYS A 122 38.79 -7.92 -6.99
CA LYS A 122 40.12 -7.46 -7.42
C LYS A 122 41.19 -7.67 -6.34
N SER A 123 40.84 -7.45 -5.07
CA SER A 123 41.82 -7.50 -3.98
C SER A 123 42.02 -8.90 -3.39
N SER A 124 41.06 -9.82 -3.55
CA SER A 124 41.11 -11.17 -2.98
C SER A 124 40.85 -12.24 -4.04
N LYS A 125 41.89 -13.01 -4.37
CA LYS A 125 41.81 -14.14 -5.30
C LYS A 125 40.87 -15.24 -4.81
N GLY A 126 40.77 -15.43 -3.49
CA GLY A 126 39.81 -16.37 -2.89
C GLY A 126 38.36 -15.93 -3.09
N TYR A 127 38.06 -14.64 -2.88
CA TYR A 127 36.73 -14.10 -3.16
C TYR A 127 36.40 -14.12 -4.65
N GLU A 128 37.38 -13.84 -5.52
CA GLU A 128 37.22 -13.96 -6.98
C GLU A 128 36.80 -15.38 -7.38
N PHE A 129 37.47 -16.41 -6.87
CA PHE A 129 37.14 -17.81 -7.16
C PHE A 129 35.76 -18.20 -6.63
N TRP A 130 35.43 -17.79 -5.41
CA TRP A 130 34.09 -17.99 -4.84
C TRP A 130 33.02 -17.30 -5.69
N ALA A 131 33.25 -16.05 -6.11
CA ALA A 131 32.31 -15.28 -6.94
C ALA A 131 32.11 -15.93 -8.32
N LYS A 132 33.16 -16.50 -8.93
CA LYS A 132 33.05 -17.28 -10.17
C LYS A 132 32.13 -18.49 -9.99
N LYS A 133 32.35 -19.29 -8.96
CA LYS A 133 31.51 -20.48 -8.64
C LYS A 133 30.07 -20.08 -8.30
N HIS A 134 29.89 -19.04 -7.50
CA HIS A 134 28.58 -18.49 -7.15
C HIS A 134 27.82 -18.04 -8.40
N ASN A 135 28.48 -17.30 -9.29
CA ASN A 135 27.88 -16.82 -10.53
C ASN A 135 27.46 -17.98 -11.42
N LEU A 136 28.30 -19.00 -11.61
CA LEU A 136 27.95 -20.19 -12.39
C LEU A 136 26.68 -20.87 -11.85
N LYS A 137 26.62 -21.09 -10.54
CA LYS A 137 25.43 -21.66 -9.90
C LYS A 137 24.19 -20.77 -10.11
N THR A 138 24.32 -19.47 -9.85
CA THR A 138 23.24 -18.50 -10.01
C THR A 138 22.70 -18.44 -11.44
N MET A 139 23.58 -18.57 -12.44
CA MET A 139 23.21 -18.60 -13.85
C MET A 139 22.47 -19.90 -14.19
N ALA A 140 22.94 -21.05 -13.72
CA ALA A 140 22.25 -22.33 -13.89
C ALA A 140 20.86 -22.31 -13.24
N ASP A 141 20.75 -21.83 -12.00
CA ASP A 141 19.48 -21.66 -11.28
C ASP A 141 18.52 -20.73 -12.07
N SER A 142 19.05 -19.70 -12.75
CA SER A 142 18.25 -18.81 -13.61
C SER A 142 17.69 -19.54 -14.83
N VAL A 143 18.50 -20.38 -15.48
CA VAL A 143 18.07 -21.18 -16.63
C VAL A 143 17.00 -22.19 -16.23
N ILE A 144 17.18 -22.86 -15.08
CA ILE A 144 16.17 -23.78 -14.54
C ILE A 144 14.86 -23.03 -14.29
N ALA A 145 14.90 -21.88 -13.61
CA ALA A 145 13.71 -21.08 -13.35
C ALA A 145 13.00 -20.59 -14.63
N ILE A 146 13.76 -20.18 -15.67
CA ILE A 146 13.20 -19.82 -16.98
C ILE A 146 12.48 -21.03 -17.60
N ARG A 147 13.08 -22.23 -17.53
CA ARG A 147 12.49 -23.46 -18.08
C ARG A 147 11.26 -23.93 -17.31
N GLU A 148 11.27 -23.79 -15.98
CA GLU A 148 10.10 -24.05 -15.11
C GLU A 148 8.92 -23.14 -15.45
N LEU A 149 9.19 -21.92 -15.90
CA LEU A 149 8.16 -21.00 -16.43
C LEU A 149 7.71 -21.36 -17.87
N GLY A 150 8.21 -22.46 -18.44
CA GLY A 150 7.89 -22.90 -19.80
C GLY A 150 8.58 -22.10 -20.90
N ILE A 151 9.48 -21.17 -20.55
CA ILE A 151 10.16 -20.31 -21.51
C ILE A 151 11.35 -21.06 -22.08
N ASN A 152 11.35 -21.26 -23.40
CA ASN A 152 12.31 -22.14 -24.06
C ASN A 152 13.36 -21.41 -24.91
N SER A 153 13.16 -20.12 -25.16
CA SER A 153 14.06 -19.30 -25.98
C SER A 153 14.27 -17.90 -25.41
N LYS A 154 15.35 -17.24 -25.84
CA LYS A 154 15.63 -15.84 -25.50
C LYS A 154 14.52 -14.90 -25.99
N GLN A 155 14.02 -15.12 -27.21
CA GLN A 155 12.95 -14.32 -27.80
C GLN A 155 11.66 -14.44 -26.98
N GLU A 156 11.34 -15.65 -26.52
CA GLU A 156 10.18 -15.89 -25.66
C GLU A 156 10.34 -15.21 -24.29
N LEU A 157 11.55 -15.24 -23.70
CA LEU A 157 11.84 -14.51 -22.46
C LEU A 157 11.63 -13.00 -22.64
N GLU A 158 12.14 -12.43 -23.73
CA GLU A 158 11.96 -11.00 -24.04
C GLU A 158 10.51 -10.63 -24.28
N PHE A 159 9.76 -11.48 -24.99
CA PHE A 159 8.32 -11.33 -25.18
C PHE A 159 7.57 -11.35 -23.85
N GLN A 160 7.87 -12.27 -22.94
CA GLN A 160 7.23 -12.32 -21.61
C GLN A 160 7.58 -11.11 -20.73
N ILE A 161 8.81 -10.60 -20.81
CA ILE A 161 9.21 -9.35 -20.14
C ILE A 161 8.40 -8.17 -20.69
N GLN A 162 8.25 -8.08 -22.01
CA GLN A 162 7.47 -7.03 -22.65
C GLN A 162 5.99 -7.11 -22.27
N LYS A 163 5.39 -8.31 -22.38
CA LYS A 163 4.00 -8.57 -22.00
C LYS A 163 3.73 -8.20 -20.54
N SER A 164 4.58 -8.64 -19.61
CA SER A 164 4.43 -8.27 -18.20
C SER A 164 4.64 -6.77 -17.94
N ALA A 165 5.45 -6.08 -18.74
CA ALA A 165 5.54 -4.62 -18.66
C ALA A 165 4.24 -3.92 -19.09
N GLU A 166 3.64 -4.36 -20.20
CA GLU A 166 2.37 -3.84 -20.72
C GLU A 166 1.20 -4.11 -19.76
N GLU A 167 1.14 -5.31 -19.18
CA GLU A 167 0.14 -5.66 -18.16
C GLU A 167 0.22 -4.74 -16.95
N ARG A 168 1.44 -4.48 -16.42
CA ARG A 168 1.62 -3.54 -15.30
C ARG A 168 1.17 -2.14 -15.65
N GLN A 169 1.51 -1.66 -16.84
CA GLN A 169 1.08 -0.33 -17.29
C GLN A 169 -0.44 -0.25 -17.35
N THR A 170 -1.07 -1.27 -17.92
CA THR A 170 -2.53 -1.38 -18.00
C THR A 170 -3.19 -1.37 -16.61
N ILE A 171 -2.60 -2.05 -15.62
CA ILE A 171 -3.09 -2.04 -14.23
C ILE A 171 -2.93 -0.65 -13.60
N LEU A 172 -1.79 0.01 -13.81
CA LEU A 172 -1.56 1.38 -13.32
C LEU A 172 -2.58 2.38 -13.91
N ASP A 173 -2.87 2.26 -15.21
CA ASP A 173 -3.85 3.12 -15.87
C ASP A 173 -5.26 2.91 -15.29
N LYS A 174 -5.65 1.66 -15.00
CA LYS A 174 -6.92 1.34 -14.30
C LYS A 174 -6.96 1.95 -12.90
N ILE A 175 -5.86 1.84 -12.14
CA ILE A 175 -5.76 2.44 -10.80
C ILE A 175 -5.93 3.95 -10.87
N LYS A 176 -5.25 4.61 -11.81
CA LYS A 176 -5.34 6.06 -12.01
C LYS A 176 -6.77 6.52 -12.31
N ILE A 177 -7.50 5.77 -13.14
CA ILE A 177 -8.92 6.04 -13.42
C ILE A 177 -9.76 5.94 -12.14
N ILE A 178 -9.53 4.91 -11.31
CA ILE A 178 -10.24 4.75 -10.03
C ILE A 178 -9.93 5.91 -9.09
N GLU A 179 -8.66 6.30 -8.95
CA GLU A 179 -8.25 7.42 -8.11
C GLU A 179 -8.94 8.71 -8.53
N SER A 180 -8.97 9.01 -9.83
CA SER A 180 -9.67 10.20 -10.36
C SER A 180 -11.18 10.18 -10.08
N LYS A 181 -11.81 8.99 -10.05
CA LYS A 181 -13.22 8.85 -9.66
C LYS A 181 -13.42 9.09 -8.16
N MET A 182 -12.53 8.53 -7.33
CA MET A 182 -12.57 8.73 -5.87
C MET A 182 -12.37 10.20 -5.47
N ASP A 183 -11.51 10.93 -6.18
CA ASP A 183 -11.29 12.36 -5.97
C ASP A 183 -12.56 13.16 -6.25
N LYS A 184 -13.22 12.92 -7.39
CA LYS A 184 -14.50 13.55 -7.74
C LYS A 184 -15.62 13.25 -6.74
N LEU A 185 -15.71 12.01 -6.28
CA LEU A 185 -16.69 11.62 -5.24
C LEU A 185 -16.38 12.28 -3.89
N SER A 186 -15.10 12.44 -3.55
CA SER A 186 -14.66 13.16 -2.36
C SER A 186 -15.04 14.65 -2.43
N GLU A 187 -14.80 15.31 -3.55
CA GLU A 187 -15.25 16.69 -3.79
C GLU A 187 -16.78 16.81 -3.68
N THR A 188 -17.51 15.87 -4.30
CA THR A 188 -18.97 15.80 -4.22
C THR A 188 -19.44 15.66 -2.78
N MET A 189 -18.80 14.80 -1.98
CA MET A 189 -19.11 14.61 -0.55
C MET A 189 -18.94 15.91 0.25
N GLU A 190 -17.88 16.68 -0.01
CA GLU A 190 -17.64 17.97 0.64
C GLU A 190 -18.68 19.02 0.25
N GLN A 191 -19.08 19.06 -1.02
CA GLN A 191 -20.12 19.95 -1.52
C GLN A 191 -21.48 19.61 -0.91
N VAL A 192 -21.84 18.33 -0.83
CA VAL A 192 -23.06 17.84 -0.16
C VAL A 192 -23.09 18.26 1.30
N GLU A 193 -21.97 18.13 2.02
CA GLU A 193 -21.90 18.57 3.41
C GLU A 193 -22.02 20.10 3.53
N THR A 194 -21.39 20.87 2.64
CA THR A 194 -21.49 22.34 2.63
C THR A 194 -22.93 22.79 2.44
N ILE A 195 -23.64 22.17 1.49
CA ILE A 195 -25.07 22.41 1.27
C ILE A 195 -25.86 22.07 2.53
N ARG A 196 -25.58 20.92 3.16
CA ARG A 196 -26.27 20.48 4.38
C ARG A 196 -26.08 21.45 5.54
N GLN A 197 -24.86 21.97 5.74
CA GLN A 197 -24.53 22.88 6.84
C GLN A 197 -25.21 24.24 6.68
N TYR A 198 -25.18 24.80 5.48
CA TYR A 198 -25.67 26.17 5.25
C TYR A 198 -27.08 26.25 4.65
N ARG A 199 -27.80 25.12 4.60
CA ARG A 199 -29.15 25.04 4.04
C ARG A 199 -30.13 26.02 4.69
N GLU A 200 -30.12 26.10 6.02
CA GLU A 200 -31.06 26.96 6.75
C GLU A 200 -30.74 28.45 6.56
N HIS A 201 -29.46 28.83 6.52
CA HIS A 201 -29.06 30.21 6.20
C HIS A 201 -29.53 30.61 4.80
N TYR A 202 -29.33 29.74 3.81
CA TYR A 202 -29.79 29.99 2.45
C TYR A 202 -31.32 30.07 2.34
N LYS A 203 -32.04 29.18 3.06
CA LYS A 203 -33.50 29.17 3.11
C LYS A 203 -34.06 30.46 3.72
N TYR A 204 -33.47 30.93 4.83
CA TYR A 204 -33.86 32.19 5.47
C TYR A 204 -33.61 33.39 4.55
N HIS A 205 -32.41 33.50 3.95
CA HIS A 205 -32.07 34.57 3.02
C HIS A 205 -32.99 34.58 1.80
N LYS A 206 -33.36 33.41 1.27
CA LYS A 206 -34.30 33.31 0.13
C LYS A 206 -35.72 33.77 0.49
N ALA A 207 -36.15 33.57 1.73
CA ALA A 207 -37.46 34.01 2.21
C ALA A 207 -37.49 35.49 2.61
N ASN A 208 -36.35 36.04 3.05
CA ASN A 208 -36.21 37.42 3.52
C ASN A 208 -35.09 38.15 2.75
N PRO A 209 -35.27 38.44 1.45
CA PRO A 209 -34.23 39.04 0.62
C PRO A 209 -33.83 40.46 1.06
N ASP A 210 -34.71 41.19 1.76
CA ASP A 210 -34.50 42.58 2.18
C ASP A 210 -33.74 42.70 3.53
N ASP A 211 -33.44 41.58 4.20
CA ASP A 211 -32.66 41.58 5.45
C ASP A 211 -31.16 41.75 5.15
N GLU A 212 -30.77 42.99 4.86
CA GLU A 212 -29.38 43.34 4.54
C GLU A 212 -28.39 42.97 5.66
N LYS A 213 -28.84 43.01 6.93
CA LYS A 213 -27.97 42.69 8.07
C LYS A 213 -27.60 41.22 8.05
N PHE A 214 -28.58 40.34 7.87
CA PHE A 214 -28.35 38.90 7.73
C PHE A 214 -27.47 38.59 6.51
N SER A 215 -27.76 39.20 5.36
CA SER A 215 -27.02 38.99 4.12
C SER A 215 -25.54 39.37 4.23
N LYS A 216 -25.23 40.45 4.98
CA LYS A 216 -23.85 40.87 5.25
C LYS A 216 -23.14 39.93 6.22
N GLU A 217 -23.82 39.56 7.31
CA GLU A 217 -23.28 38.68 8.36
C GLU A 217 -22.95 37.28 7.83
N TYR A 218 -23.86 36.64 7.10
CA TYR A 218 -23.70 35.27 6.57
C TYR A 218 -23.23 35.22 5.10
N SER A 219 -22.61 36.31 4.64
CA SER A 219 -22.24 36.46 3.22
C SER A 219 -21.28 35.37 2.72
N ALA A 220 -20.41 34.86 3.59
CA ALA A 220 -19.44 33.81 3.25
C ALA A 220 -20.13 32.44 3.10
N GLU A 221 -21.00 32.09 4.03
CA GLU A 221 -21.78 30.85 4.07
C GLU A 221 -22.73 30.76 2.87
N LEU A 222 -23.39 31.86 2.53
CA LEU A 222 -24.25 31.96 1.34
C LEU A 222 -23.46 31.78 0.04
N LYS A 223 -22.26 32.37 -0.07
CA LYS A 223 -21.35 32.14 -1.20
C LYS A 223 -20.90 30.68 -1.29
N LEU A 224 -20.51 30.06 -0.18
CA LEU A 224 -20.10 28.65 -0.16
C LEU A 224 -21.26 27.73 -0.56
N TYR A 225 -22.46 27.97 -0.04
CA TYR A 225 -23.66 27.23 -0.41
C TYR A 225 -23.97 27.35 -1.90
N THR A 226 -23.98 28.58 -2.44
CA THR A 226 -24.31 28.81 -3.86
C THR A 226 -23.30 28.15 -4.80
N VAL A 227 -22.01 28.23 -4.49
CA VAL A 227 -20.96 27.55 -5.27
C VAL A 227 -21.12 26.03 -5.20
N ALA A 228 -21.30 25.47 -4.00
CA ALA A 228 -21.48 24.03 -3.82
C ALA A 228 -22.75 23.52 -4.53
N SER A 229 -23.87 24.23 -4.41
CA SER A 229 -25.13 23.91 -5.08
C SER A 229 -24.98 23.97 -6.60
N LYS A 230 -24.29 24.98 -7.14
CA LYS A 230 -24.05 25.08 -8.59
C LYS A 230 -23.22 23.91 -9.10
N SER A 231 -22.17 23.52 -8.37
CA SER A 231 -21.32 22.38 -8.74
C SER A 231 -22.10 21.06 -8.74
N ILE A 232 -22.88 20.79 -7.69
CA ILE A 232 -23.72 19.59 -7.61
C ILE A 232 -24.74 19.57 -8.76
N MET A 233 -25.43 20.67 -9.02
CA MET A 233 -26.44 20.74 -10.09
C MET A 233 -25.86 20.62 -11.50
N ALA A 234 -24.55 20.85 -11.69
CA ALA A 234 -23.89 20.64 -12.98
C ALA A 234 -23.68 19.14 -13.31
N SER A 235 -23.62 18.28 -12.30
CA SER A 235 -23.35 16.83 -12.46
C SER A 235 -24.51 15.94 -12.01
N TYR A 236 -25.42 16.44 -11.18
CA TYR A 236 -26.53 15.68 -10.57
C TYR A 236 -27.84 16.46 -10.68
N GLN A 237 -28.95 15.76 -10.93
CA GLN A 237 -30.29 16.36 -10.93
C GLN A 237 -30.76 16.78 -9.53
N THR A 238 -30.28 16.06 -8.50
CA THR A 238 -30.60 16.33 -7.09
C THR A 238 -29.37 16.11 -6.23
N VAL A 239 -29.36 16.68 -5.03
CA VAL A 239 -28.24 16.52 -4.09
C VAL A 239 -28.10 15.03 -3.72
N PRO A 240 -26.98 14.38 -4.08
CA PRO A 240 -26.78 12.96 -3.81
C PRO A 240 -26.71 12.68 -2.31
N LYS A 241 -27.16 11.49 -1.89
CA LYS A 241 -27.11 11.10 -0.48
C LYS A 241 -25.68 10.77 -0.09
N SER A 242 -25.24 11.28 1.06
CA SER A 242 -23.90 10.99 1.59
C SER A 242 -23.66 9.51 1.88
N LYS A 243 -24.72 8.70 2.06
CA LYS A 243 -24.60 7.25 2.26
C LYS A 243 -24.16 6.59 0.95
N ASP A 244 -24.84 6.92 -0.15
CA ASP A 244 -24.59 6.35 -1.48
C ASP A 244 -23.17 6.69 -1.97
N ILE A 245 -22.71 7.93 -1.77
CA ILE A 245 -21.33 8.34 -2.10
C ILE A 245 -20.30 7.54 -1.28
N LEU A 246 -20.59 7.29 0.00
CA LEU A 246 -19.69 6.54 0.88
C LEU A 246 -19.60 5.07 0.45
N GLU A 247 -20.73 4.45 0.09
CA GLU A 247 -20.75 3.07 -0.43
C GLU A 247 -19.99 2.95 -1.75
N GLU A 248 -20.12 3.92 -2.66
CA GLU A 248 -19.37 3.94 -3.91
C GLU A 248 -17.86 4.12 -3.67
N LEU A 249 -17.46 4.97 -2.72
CA LEU A 249 -16.06 5.11 -2.29
C LEU A 249 -15.50 3.82 -1.68
N ASP A 250 -16.28 3.11 -0.86
CA ASP A 250 -15.88 1.83 -0.27
C ASP A 250 -15.66 0.77 -1.38
N GLN A 251 -16.56 0.68 -2.37
CA GLN A 251 -16.42 -0.22 -3.52
C GLN A 251 -15.21 0.11 -4.41
N LEU A 252 -14.97 1.39 -4.68
CA LEU A 252 -13.82 1.83 -5.48
C LEU A 252 -12.49 1.54 -4.76
N GLN A 253 -12.46 1.72 -3.43
CA GLN A 253 -11.31 1.40 -2.61
C GLN A 253 -10.99 -0.10 -2.62
N GLU A 254 -12.01 -0.96 -2.54
CA GLU A 254 -11.84 -2.41 -2.66
C GLU A 254 -11.28 -2.82 -4.02
N LYS A 255 -11.85 -2.29 -5.11
CA LYS A 255 -11.35 -2.52 -6.48
C LYS A 255 -9.89 -2.06 -6.64
N LYS A 256 -9.54 -0.90 -6.07
CA LYS A 256 -8.16 -0.39 -6.06
C LYS A 256 -7.23 -1.35 -5.33
N ASN A 257 -7.63 -1.86 -4.17
CA ASN A 257 -6.82 -2.79 -3.38
C ASN A 257 -6.55 -4.09 -4.17
N ASN A 258 -7.55 -4.64 -4.85
CA ASN A 258 -7.39 -5.83 -5.69
C ASN A 258 -6.41 -5.58 -6.85
N LEU A 259 -6.57 -4.46 -7.57
CA LEU A 259 -5.64 -4.08 -8.64
C LEU A 259 -4.21 -3.83 -8.13
N MET A 260 -4.05 -3.30 -6.92
CA MET A 260 -2.73 -3.13 -6.30
C MET A 260 -2.07 -4.47 -5.98
N GLN A 261 -2.84 -5.50 -5.59
CA GLN A 261 -2.32 -6.85 -5.41
C GLN A 261 -1.90 -7.47 -6.74
N GLU A 262 -2.74 -7.35 -7.78
CA GLU A 262 -2.41 -7.81 -9.13
C GLU A 262 -1.13 -7.13 -9.65
N TYR A 263 -1.02 -5.81 -9.48
CA TYR A 263 0.19 -5.05 -9.82
C TYR A 263 1.41 -5.58 -9.08
N SER A 264 1.31 -5.84 -7.77
CA SER A 264 2.42 -6.35 -6.97
C SER A 264 2.91 -7.71 -7.49
N ASN A 265 1.98 -8.61 -7.82
CA ASN A 265 2.30 -9.93 -8.37
C ASN A 265 2.96 -9.83 -9.74
N SER A 266 2.38 -9.03 -10.65
CA SER A 266 2.94 -8.78 -11.98
C SER A 266 4.31 -8.11 -11.91
N ASN A 267 4.51 -7.17 -10.98
CA ASN A 267 5.79 -6.52 -10.75
C ASN A 267 6.86 -7.48 -10.21
N ASN A 268 6.49 -8.38 -9.31
CA ASN A 268 7.41 -9.41 -8.83
C ASN A 268 7.85 -10.33 -9.98
N LEU A 269 6.92 -10.78 -10.82
CA LEU A 269 7.22 -11.61 -11.99
C LEU A 269 8.14 -10.88 -12.97
N PHE A 270 7.82 -9.63 -13.33
CA PHE A 270 8.69 -8.82 -14.20
C PHE A 270 10.11 -8.69 -13.62
N CYS A 271 10.24 -8.40 -12.32
CA CYS A 271 11.54 -8.28 -11.67
C CYS A 271 12.32 -9.60 -11.70
N GLU A 272 11.65 -10.74 -11.48
CA GLU A 272 12.24 -12.08 -11.58
C GLU A 272 12.73 -12.34 -13.02
N LEU A 273 11.89 -12.12 -14.04
CA LEU A 273 12.26 -12.31 -15.45
C LEU A 273 13.43 -11.43 -15.90
N VAL A 274 13.43 -10.15 -15.52
CA VAL A 274 14.55 -9.22 -15.81
C VAL A 274 15.83 -9.68 -15.12
N GLN A 275 15.72 -10.18 -13.89
CA GLN A 275 16.88 -10.72 -13.17
C GLN A 275 17.43 -11.97 -13.86
N TYR A 276 16.56 -12.89 -14.31
CA TYR A 276 16.98 -14.09 -15.03
C TYR A 276 17.62 -13.74 -16.37
N LYS A 277 17.04 -12.79 -17.12
CA LYS A 277 17.65 -12.26 -18.36
C LYS A 277 19.05 -11.73 -18.10
N LYS A 278 19.22 -10.88 -17.08
CA LYS A 278 20.52 -10.31 -16.73
C LYS A 278 21.54 -11.38 -16.32
N ASN A 279 21.11 -12.41 -15.59
CA ASN A 279 21.98 -13.53 -15.23
C ASN A 279 22.37 -14.34 -16.48
N TYR A 280 21.44 -14.61 -17.39
CA TYR A 280 21.65 -15.36 -18.63
C TYR A 280 22.57 -14.63 -19.62
N GLU A 281 22.38 -13.32 -19.84
CA GLU A 281 23.23 -12.53 -20.75
C GLU A 281 24.68 -12.47 -20.28
N ASN A 282 24.91 -12.42 -18.96
CA ASN A 282 26.24 -12.49 -18.37
C ASN A 282 26.93 -13.85 -18.56
N TYR A 283 26.18 -14.93 -18.79
CA TYR A 283 26.70 -16.26 -19.11
C TYR A 283 27.13 -16.33 -20.58
N MET A 284 26.20 -16.03 -21.49
CA MET A 284 26.44 -16.16 -22.94
C MET A 284 27.54 -15.21 -23.42
N ASN A 285 27.60 -13.97 -22.90
CA ASN A 285 28.65 -13.02 -23.27
C ASN A 285 30.06 -13.43 -22.80
N LYS A 286 30.20 -14.45 -21.93
CA LYS A 286 31.49 -15.01 -21.51
C LYS A 286 31.90 -16.27 -22.27
N GLU A 287 30.97 -16.97 -22.92
CA GLU A 287 31.31 -18.10 -23.80
C GLU A 287 31.83 -17.65 -25.17
N VAL A 288 31.49 -16.42 -25.61
CA VAL A 288 31.96 -15.84 -26.88
C VAL A 288 33.42 -15.32 -26.80
N GLU A 289 34.02 -15.23 -25.61
CA GLU A 289 35.43 -14.84 -25.42
C GLU A 289 36.40 -16.05 -25.33
N ARG A 290 35.99 -17.25 -25.76
CA ARG A 290 36.89 -18.41 -25.91
C ARG A 290 37.33 -18.57 -27.36
#